data_AF-A0A936KLA1-F1
#
_entry.id   AF-A0A936KLA1-F1
#
_cell.length_a   1.000
_cell.length_b   1.000
_cell.length_c   1.000
_cell.angle_alpha   90.00
_cell.angle_beta   90.00
_cell.angle_gamma   90.00
#
_symmetry.space_group_name_H-M   'P 1'
#
loop_
_entity.id
_entity.type
_entity.pdbx_description
1 polymer ?
#
loop_
_entity_poly.entity_id
_entity_poly.type
_entity_poly.pdbx_seq_one_letter_code
_entity_poly.pdbx_strand_id
1 'polypeptide(L)'
;MLQEISGLHIDYTTIVDLKGFEALVNAMGGVVINVKEKLPIGGHLNAAGNIYGVDSWIQPGVQLLDGFHALWYARSRITSDDFGRMRRQRCLVGKLIGQVNVGTMLSKYPALAQVAKDNVQTDIPPTDLPAWAELVTRVKGATISSLAFTPDNINPASPSFVAIRRMIREAIDPSLVVPPSTTSKPSTTTKTPTKKPTPTSTKTPSTTTTSTPPPSAPVDLEEAC
;
A
#
# COMPACT_ATOMS: atom_id res chain seq x y z
N MET A 1 6.71 7.90 -20.37
CA MET A 1 7.21 8.15 -19.00
C MET A 1 6.94 7.01 -18.02
N LEU A 2 5.70 6.69 -17.62
CA LEU A 2 5.48 5.67 -16.57
C LEU A 2 6.01 4.28 -16.95
N GLN A 3 5.67 3.81 -18.16
CA GLN A 3 6.17 2.54 -18.71
C GLN A 3 7.71 2.50 -18.81
N GLU A 4 8.34 3.63 -19.10
CA GLU A 4 9.80 3.72 -19.18
C GLU A 4 10.44 3.62 -17.79
N ILE A 5 9.84 4.25 -16.78
CA ILE A 5 10.35 4.19 -15.41
C ILE A 5 10.18 2.78 -14.83
N SER A 6 8.97 2.20 -14.98
CA SER A 6 8.63 0.91 -14.40
C SER A 6 9.20 -0.27 -15.19
N GLY A 7 9.43 -0.10 -16.49
CA GLY A 7 9.74 -1.19 -17.42
C GLY A 7 8.54 -2.12 -17.69
N LEU A 8 7.33 -1.73 -17.29
CA LEU A 8 6.10 -2.50 -17.49
C LEU A 8 5.33 -1.99 -18.71
N HIS A 9 4.68 -2.93 -19.40
CA HIS A 9 3.58 -2.60 -20.30
C HIS A 9 2.35 -2.25 -19.47
N ILE A 10 1.71 -1.11 -19.76
CA ILE A 10 0.46 -0.70 -19.11
C ILE A 10 -0.64 -0.76 -20.15
N ASP A 11 -1.52 -1.75 -20.02
CA ASP A 11 -2.59 -2.00 -21.00
C ASP A 11 -3.69 -0.96 -20.94
N TYR A 12 -4.05 -0.53 -19.73
CA TYR A 12 -5.16 0.38 -19.47
C TYR A 12 -4.84 1.39 -18.35
N THR A 13 -5.46 2.55 -18.43
CA THR A 13 -5.36 3.65 -17.46
C THR A 13 -6.74 4.13 -17.04
N THR A 14 -6.89 4.40 -15.75
CA THR A 14 -8.07 5.07 -15.20
C THR A 14 -7.64 6.27 -14.38
N ILE A 15 -8.20 7.43 -14.69
CA ILE A 15 -8.01 8.70 -13.99
C ILE A 15 -9.33 9.03 -13.32
N VAL A 16 -9.31 9.38 -12.03
CA VAL A 16 -10.50 9.72 -11.25
C VAL A 16 -10.26 11.08 -10.61
N ASP A 17 -11.19 12.01 -10.80
CA ASP A 17 -11.15 13.29 -10.12
C ASP A 17 -11.71 13.19 -8.69
N LEU A 18 -11.69 14.31 -7.96
CA LEU A 18 -12.12 14.30 -6.57
C LEU A 18 -13.61 13.97 -6.39
N LYS A 19 -14.48 14.46 -7.28
CA LYS A 19 -15.93 14.21 -7.21
C LYS A 19 -16.24 12.77 -7.58
N GLY A 20 -15.58 12.25 -8.62
CA GLY A 20 -15.69 10.87 -9.07
C GLY A 20 -15.27 9.90 -7.97
N PHE A 21 -14.18 10.22 -7.25
CA PHE A 21 -13.74 9.43 -6.11
C PHE A 21 -14.82 9.35 -5.02
N GLU A 22 -15.38 10.49 -4.59
CA GLU A 22 -16.42 10.52 -3.56
C GLU A 22 -17.65 9.70 -4.00
N ALA A 23 -18.09 9.90 -5.25
CA ALA A 23 -19.24 9.19 -5.81
C ALA A 23 -19.02 7.68 -5.88
N LEU A 24 -17.82 7.23 -6.30
CA LEU A 24 -17.47 5.81 -6.36
C LEU A 24 -17.53 5.16 -4.98
N VAL A 25 -16.92 5.78 -3.97
CA VAL A 25 -16.94 5.28 -2.59
C VAL A 25 -18.38 5.20 -2.06
N ASN A 26 -19.17 6.26 -2.26
CA ASN A 26 -20.58 6.27 -1.85
C ASN A 26 -21.40 5.18 -2.54
N ALA A 27 -21.20 4.96 -3.84
CA ALA A 27 -21.91 3.94 -4.60
C ALA A 27 -21.55 2.51 -4.15
N MET A 28 -20.35 2.31 -3.59
CA MET A 28 -19.93 1.07 -2.94
C MET A 28 -20.47 0.91 -1.52
N GLY A 29 -21.14 1.92 -0.96
CA GLY A 29 -21.68 1.91 0.40
C GLY A 29 -20.71 2.41 1.47
N GLY A 30 -19.66 3.13 1.07
CA GLY A 30 -18.57 3.55 1.94
C GLY A 30 -17.45 2.52 2.05
N VAL A 31 -16.45 2.84 2.88
CA VAL A 31 -15.26 2.00 3.11
C VAL A 31 -14.99 1.88 4.61
N VAL A 32 -14.73 0.67 5.09
CA VAL A 32 -14.43 0.45 6.51
C VAL A 32 -12.92 0.54 6.71
N ILE A 33 -12.48 1.53 7.49
CA ILE A 33 -11.06 1.79 7.75
C ILE A 33 -10.81 1.89 9.25
N ASN A 34 -9.72 1.27 9.71
CA ASN A 34 -9.16 1.54 11.02
C ASN A 34 -8.23 2.77 10.95
N VAL A 35 -8.77 3.94 11.27
CA VAL A 35 -8.02 5.20 11.24
C VAL A 35 -7.05 5.21 12.42
N LYS A 36 -5.74 5.26 12.14
CA LYS A 36 -4.71 5.17 13.18
C LYS A 36 -4.47 6.47 13.94
N GLU A 37 -4.70 7.59 13.28
CA GLU A 37 -4.38 8.92 13.80
C GLU A 37 -5.50 9.90 13.50
N LYS A 38 -5.61 10.95 14.31
CA LYS A 38 -6.64 11.97 14.14
C LYS A 38 -6.29 12.84 12.93
N LEU A 39 -7.16 12.89 11.92
CA LEU A 39 -6.91 13.61 10.67
C LEU A 39 -7.81 14.86 10.55
N PRO A 40 -7.25 16.04 10.23
CA PRO A 40 -8.06 17.23 10.01
C PRO A 40 -8.78 17.19 8.66
N ILE A 41 -10.01 17.70 8.65
CA ILE A 41 -10.79 18.07 7.48
C ILE A 41 -10.63 19.59 7.32
N GLY A 42 -10.14 20.02 6.17
CA GLY A 42 -9.69 21.40 5.98
C GLY A 42 -8.35 21.67 6.68
N GLY A 43 -8.14 22.94 7.03
CA GLY A 43 -6.99 23.38 7.80
C GLY A 43 -5.75 23.76 6.99
N HIS A 44 -4.91 24.57 7.63
CA HIS A 44 -3.61 25.00 7.13
C HIS A 44 -2.58 24.98 8.26
N LEU A 45 -1.30 24.86 7.88
CA LEU A 45 -0.17 25.08 8.78
C LEU A 45 0.24 26.56 8.71
N ASN A 46 0.44 27.20 9.86
CA ASN A 46 1.06 28.51 9.89
C ASN A 46 2.61 28.39 9.89
N ALA A 47 3.31 29.52 9.84
CA ALA A 47 4.78 29.54 9.85
C ALA A 47 5.40 28.90 11.12
N ALA A 48 4.65 28.82 12.21
CA ALA A 48 5.08 28.18 13.46
C ALA A 48 4.75 26.67 13.53
N GLY A 49 4.13 26.10 12.48
CA GLY A 49 3.73 24.69 12.44
C GLY A 49 2.42 24.38 13.18
N ASN A 50 1.68 25.39 13.65
CA ASN A 50 0.39 25.19 14.29
C ASN A 50 -0.72 25.05 13.24
N ILE A 51 -1.64 24.11 13.49
CA ILE A 51 -2.81 23.87 12.66
C ILE A 51 -3.90 24.88 13.00
N TYR A 52 -4.51 25.51 11.99
CA TYR A 52 -5.66 26.40 12.14
C TYR A 52 -6.65 26.21 10.97
N GLY A 53 -7.88 26.68 11.12
CA GLY A 53 -8.90 26.61 10.06
C GLY A 53 -9.41 25.19 9.78
N VAL A 54 -9.41 24.31 10.79
CA VAL A 54 -9.93 22.95 10.68
C VAL A 54 -11.44 22.98 10.83
N ASP A 55 -12.16 22.45 9.85
CA ASP A 55 -13.62 22.39 9.87
C ASP A 55 -14.12 21.25 10.77
N SER A 56 -13.46 20.09 10.69
CA SER A 56 -13.81 18.90 11.46
C SER A 56 -12.64 17.92 11.52
N TRP A 57 -12.82 16.78 12.20
CA TRP A 57 -11.80 15.76 12.38
C TRP A 57 -12.33 14.36 12.12
N ILE A 58 -11.55 13.57 11.38
CA ILE A 58 -11.70 12.11 11.33
C ILE A 58 -10.98 11.55 12.57
N GLN A 59 -11.74 10.91 13.46
CA GLN A 59 -11.20 10.39 14.72
C GLN A 59 -10.48 9.06 14.50
N PRO A 60 -9.52 8.69 15.37
CA PRO A 60 -8.95 7.35 15.37
C PRO A 60 -10.01 6.27 15.67
N GLY A 61 -9.81 5.08 15.10
CA GLY A 61 -10.65 3.90 15.30
C GLY A 61 -11.26 3.34 14.01
N VAL A 62 -11.88 2.16 14.14
CA VAL A 62 -12.61 1.49 13.06
C VAL A 62 -13.91 2.23 12.81
N GLN A 63 -14.08 2.74 11.59
CA GLN A 63 -15.30 3.45 11.20
C GLN A 63 -15.60 3.26 9.71
N LEU A 64 -16.87 3.44 9.35
CA LEU A 64 -17.31 3.50 7.95
C LEU A 64 -17.13 4.94 7.46
N LEU A 65 -16.26 5.12 6.47
CA LEU A 65 -16.06 6.39 5.80
C LEU A 65 -16.93 6.44 4.54
N ASP A 66 -17.76 7.47 4.43
CA ASP A 66 -18.41 7.83 3.16
C ASP A 66 -17.38 8.44 2.19
N GLY A 67 -17.82 8.80 0.98
CA GLY A 67 -16.94 9.37 -0.04
C GLY A 67 -16.22 10.62 0.41
N PHE A 68 -16.90 11.52 1.11
CA PHE A 68 -16.33 12.76 1.63
C PHE A 68 -15.22 12.48 2.64
N HIS A 69 -15.49 11.64 3.64
CA HIS A 69 -14.51 11.30 4.68
C HIS A 69 -13.37 10.44 4.13
N ALA A 70 -13.65 9.53 3.20
CA ALA A 70 -12.63 8.72 2.53
C ALA A 70 -11.70 9.60 1.68
N LEU A 71 -12.23 10.65 1.03
CA LEU A 71 -11.42 11.59 0.26
C LEU A 71 -10.49 12.37 1.18
N TRP A 72 -11.01 12.88 2.30
CA TRP A 72 -10.19 13.57 3.30
C TRP A 72 -9.15 12.65 3.93
N TYR A 73 -9.51 11.41 4.22
CA TYR A 73 -8.59 10.37 4.67
C TYR A 73 -7.48 10.12 3.64
N ALA A 74 -7.76 10.13 2.33
CA ALA A 74 -6.75 9.93 1.30
C ALA A 74 -5.86 11.16 1.04
N ARG A 75 -6.35 12.36 1.34
CA ARG A 75 -5.72 13.64 0.96
C ARG A 75 -4.96 14.34 2.07
N SER A 76 -5.31 14.10 3.34
CA SER A 76 -4.73 14.86 4.45
C SER A 76 -3.20 14.81 4.44
N ARG A 77 -2.54 15.94 4.71
CA ARG A 77 -1.07 16.12 4.75
C ARG A 77 -0.61 16.96 5.96
N ILE A 78 -1.55 17.42 6.76
CA ILE A 78 -1.27 18.45 7.76
C ILE A 78 -0.60 17.82 8.99
N THR A 79 -1.04 16.63 9.35
CA THR A 79 -0.53 15.87 10.50
C THR A 79 0.46 14.78 10.09
N SER A 80 0.76 14.63 8.79
CA SER A 80 1.65 13.58 8.28
C SER A 80 2.46 14.05 7.08
N ASP A 81 3.53 13.32 6.76
CA ASP A 81 4.28 13.52 5.52
C ASP A 81 3.61 12.89 4.29
N ASP A 82 4.25 13.07 3.13
CA ASP A 82 3.83 12.49 1.85
C ASP A 82 3.78 10.96 1.87
N PHE A 83 4.62 10.30 2.67
CA PHE A 83 4.64 8.85 2.81
C PHE A 83 3.48 8.33 3.66
N GLY A 84 3.09 9.05 4.70
CA GLY A 84 1.86 8.82 5.47
C GLY A 84 0.63 8.92 4.57
N ARG A 85 0.60 9.92 3.67
CA ARG A 85 -0.45 10.03 2.66
C ARG A 85 -0.43 8.83 1.71
N MET A 86 0.73 8.43 1.18
CA MET A 86 0.85 7.26 0.31
C MET A 86 0.39 5.97 0.99
N ARG A 87 0.72 5.77 2.27
CA ARG A 87 0.24 4.63 3.07
C ARG A 87 -1.28 4.62 3.18
N ARG A 88 -1.90 5.75 3.55
CA ARG A 88 -3.37 5.86 3.62
C ARG A 88 -4.05 5.60 2.29
N GLN A 89 -3.51 6.12 1.19
CA GLN A 89 -4.03 5.86 -0.16
C GLN A 89 -3.98 4.37 -0.53
N ARG A 90 -2.87 3.69 -0.23
CA ARG A 90 -2.71 2.24 -0.44
C ARG A 90 -3.68 1.45 0.43
N CYS A 91 -3.77 1.76 1.72
CA CYS A 91 -4.70 1.14 2.65
C CYS A 91 -6.16 1.27 2.15
N LEU A 92 -6.56 2.48 1.76
CA LEU A 92 -7.89 2.75 1.20
C LEU A 92 -8.18 1.91 -0.06
N VAL A 93 -7.24 1.84 -1.00
CA VAL A 93 -7.38 1.00 -2.21
C VAL A 93 -7.52 -0.47 -1.83
N GLY A 94 -6.73 -0.97 -0.88
CA GLY A 94 -6.83 -2.35 -0.38
C GLY A 94 -8.20 -2.66 0.20
N LYS A 95 -8.67 -1.80 1.12
CA LYS A 95 -10.01 -1.94 1.72
C LYS A 95 -11.12 -1.89 0.69
N LEU A 96 -11.04 -1.00 -0.30
CA LEU A 96 -12.00 -0.94 -1.39
C LEU A 96 -12.00 -2.26 -2.19
N ILE A 97 -10.84 -2.75 -2.62
CA ILE A 97 -10.76 -4.01 -3.38
C ILE A 97 -11.28 -5.19 -2.56
N GLY A 98 -10.91 -5.29 -1.28
CA GLY A 98 -11.40 -6.35 -0.38
C GLY A 98 -12.92 -6.31 -0.16
N GLN A 99 -13.51 -5.11 -0.15
CA GLN A 99 -14.95 -4.91 0.04
C GLN A 99 -15.77 -5.00 -1.26
N VAL A 100 -15.14 -4.98 -2.43
CA VAL A 100 -15.86 -5.04 -3.72
C VAL A 100 -16.68 -6.33 -3.82
N ASN A 101 -17.96 -6.16 -4.13
CA ASN A 101 -18.83 -7.21 -4.60
C ASN A 101 -18.93 -7.09 -6.14
N VAL A 102 -18.36 -8.06 -6.85
CA VAL A 102 -18.27 -8.04 -8.33
C VAL A 102 -19.64 -7.99 -8.98
N GLY A 103 -20.64 -8.73 -8.46
CA GLY A 103 -22.01 -8.70 -8.98
C GLY A 103 -22.68 -7.35 -8.78
N THR A 104 -22.52 -6.75 -7.61
CA THR A 104 -23.01 -5.39 -7.32
C THR A 104 -22.29 -4.33 -8.17
N MET A 105 -20.97 -4.46 -8.37
CA MET A 105 -20.20 -3.53 -9.19
C MET A 105 -20.64 -3.58 -10.66
N LEU A 106 -20.79 -4.78 -11.24
CA LEU A 106 -21.24 -4.97 -12.63
C LEU A 106 -22.65 -4.42 -12.85
N SER A 107 -23.57 -4.72 -11.93
CA SER A 107 -24.95 -4.21 -12.02
C SER A 107 -25.03 -2.69 -11.85
N LYS A 108 -24.15 -2.10 -11.04
CA LYS A 108 -24.04 -0.64 -10.89
C LYS A 108 -23.19 0.04 -11.96
N TYR A 109 -22.47 -0.72 -12.79
CA TYR A 109 -21.53 -0.17 -13.77
C TYR A 109 -22.17 0.89 -14.69
N PRO A 110 -23.38 0.72 -15.26
CA PRO A 110 -23.97 1.77 -16.09
C PRO A 110 -24.21 3.09 -15.34
N ALA A 111 -24.67 3.00 -14.08
CA ALA A 111 -24.89 4.17 -13.24
C ALA A 111 -23.56 4.82 -12.82
N LEU A 112 -22.58 3.99 -12.45
CA LEU A 112 -21.21 4.44 -12.17
C LEU A 112 -20.63 5.11 -13.40
N ALA A 113 -20.68 4.48 -14.58
CA ALA A 113 -20.17 5.01 -15.84
C ALA A 113 -20.82 6.34 -16.24
N GLN A 114 -22.10 6.56 -15.94
CA GLN A 114 -22.74 7.86 -16.17
C GLN A 114 -22.23 8.94 -15.21
N VAL A 115 -22.17 8.66 -13.91
CA VAL A 115 -21.64 9.61 -12.91
C VAL A 115 -20.15 9.86 -13.10
N ALA A 116 -19.45 8.82 -13.56
CA ALA A 116 -18.04 8.77 -13.84
C ALA A 116 -17.71 9.43 -15.17
N LYS A 117 -18.64 9.59 -16.13
CA LYS A 117 -18.31 10.12 -17.47
C LYS A 117 -17.62 11.49 -17.42
N ASP A 118 -18.02 12.34 -16.49
CA ASP A 118 -17.44 13.68 -16.31
C ASP A 118 -16.32 13.72 -15.25
N ASN A 119 -16.14 12.64 -14.47
CA ASN A 119 -15.30 12.61 -13.28
C ASN A 119 -14.27 11.46 -13.26
N VAL A 120 -14.30 10.58 -14.27
CA VAL A 120 -13.45 9.40 -14.47
C VAL A 120 -13.19 9.25 -15.96
N GLN A 121 -11.91 9.21 -16.31
CA GLN A 121 -11.47 8.92 -17.66
C GLN A 121 -10.83 7.53 -17.65
N THR A 122 -11.31 6.63 -18.51
CA THR A 122 -10.71 5.29 -18.68
C THR A 122 -10.67 4.90 -20.13
N ASP A 123 -9.62 4.18 -20.53
CA ASP A 123 -9.46 3.57 -21.84
C ASP A 123 -9.88 2.09 -21.86
N ILE A 124 -10.41 1.56 -20.74
CA ILE A 124 -10.95 0.20 -20.67
C ILE A 124 -12.19 0.08 -21.57
N PRO A 125 -12.17 -0.77 -22.62
CA PRO A 125 -13.31 -0.97 -23.48
C PRO A 125 -14.46 -1.67 -22.74
N PRO A 126 -15.73 -1.32 -22.98
CA PRO A 126 -16.87 -2.04 -22.41
C PRO A 126 -16.89 -3.53 -22.76
N THR A 127 -16.28 -3.92 -23.89
CA THR A 127 -16.14 -5.32 -24.32
C THR A 127 -15.26 -6.15 -23.38
N ASP A 128 -14.38 -5.50 -22.62
CA ASP A 128 -13.40 -6.16 -21.76
C ASP A 128 -13.91 -6.29 -20.32
N LEU A 129 -15.07 -5.71 -20.00
CA LEU A 129 -15.67 -5.78 -18.66
C LEU A 129 -15.84 -7.20 -18.11
N PRO A 130 -16.20 -8.23 -18.91
CA PRO A 130 -16.23 -9.61 -18.41
C PRO A 130 -14.85 -10.10 -17.94
N ALA A 131 -13.78 -9.79 -18.67
CA ALA A 131 -12.41 -10.16 -18.30
C ALA A 131 -11.97 -9.43 -17.02
N TRP A 132 -12.34 -8.15 -16.88
CA TRP A 132 -12.10 -7.39 -15.65
C TRP A 132 -12.86 -7.96 -14.44
N ALA A 133 -14.11 -8.39 -14.62
CA ALA A 133 -14.88 -9.03 -13.55
C ALA A 133 -14.24 -10.35 -13.08
N GLU A 134 -13.73 -11.14 -14.03
CA GLU A 134 -12.98 -12.35 -13.73
C GLU A 134 -11.68 -12.01 -12.97
N LEU A 135 -10.94 -11.00 -13.43
CA LEU A 135 -9.71 -10.54 -12.77
C LEU A 135 -9.97 -10.12 -11.32
N VAL A 136 -10.99 -9.29 -11.05
CA VAL A 136 -11.35 -8.87 -9.69
C VAL A 136 -11.69 -10.07 -8.81
N THR A 137 -12.36 -11.09 -9.38
CA THR A 137 -12.68 -12.32 -8.65
C THR A 137 -11.42 -13.10 -8.26
N ARG A 138 -10.42 -13.18 -9.16
CA ARG A 138 -9.12 -13.81 -8.84
C ARG A 138 -8.35 -13.00 -7.80
N VAL A 139 -8.32 -11.67 -7.94
CA VAL A 139 -7.62 -10.75 -7.02
C VAL A 139 -8.19 -10.82 -5.62
N LYS A 140 -9.51 -10.94 -5.46
CA LYS A 140 -10.17 -11.04 -4.15
C LYS A 140 -9.73 -12.28 -3.35
N GLY A 141 -9.34 -13.35 -4.03
CA GLY A 141 -8.81 -14.57 -3.41
C GLY A 141 -7.28 -14.59 -3.28
N ALA A 142 -6.59 -13.54 -3.75
CA ALA A 142 -5.14 -13.46 -3.81
C ALA A 142 -4.59 -12.42 -2.83
N THR A 143 -3.32 -12.54 -2.48
CA THR A 143 -2.58 -11.50 -1.77
C THR A 143 -2.22 -10.38 -2.73
N ILE A 144 -2.57 -9.14 -2.38
CA ILE A 144 -2.16 -7.96 -3.15
C ILE A 144 -0.89 -7.41 -2.52
N SER A 145 0.25 -7.63 -3.16
CA SER A 145 1.51 -7.06 -2.72
C SER A 145 1.66 -5.62 -3.21
N SER A 146 2.21 -4.78 -2.37
CA SER A 146 2.35 -3.36 -2.63
C SER A 146 3.78 -2.92 -2.41
N LEU A 147 4.45 -2.46 -3.46
CA LEU A 147 5.82 -1.95 -3.43
C LEU A 147 5.80 -0.43 -3.29
N ALA A 148 6.45 0.13 -2.27
CA ALA A 148 6.54 1.56 -2.07
C ALA A 148 7.94 2.06 -2.45
N PHE A 149 8.00 3.18 -3.16
CA PHE A 149 9.26 3.90 -3.38
C PHE A 149 9.33 5.09 -2.42
N THR A 150 10.29 5.04 -1.50
CA THR A 150 10.53 6.07 -0.48
C THR A 150 12.01 6.48 -0.51
N PRO A 151 12.39 7.61 0.10
CA PRO A 151 13.79 8.03 0.24
C PRO A 151 14.70 6.97 0.87
N ASP A 152 14.13 6.02 1.63
CA ASP A 152 14.88 4.92 2.23
C ASP A 152 15.39 3.91 1.19
N ASN A 153 14.71 3.80 0.04
CA ASN A 153 15.01 2.80 -0.99
C ASN A 153 15.31 3.38 -2.38
N ILE A 154 14.89 4.62 -2.66
CA ILE A 154 15.13 5.35 -3.91
C ILE A 154 15.42 6.82 -3.61
N ASN A 155 16.53 7.35 -4.13
CA ASN A 155 16.83 8.78 -4.07
C ASN A 155 15.89 9.56 -5.02
N PRO A 156 15.00 10.43 -4.51
CA PRO A 156 14.07 11.18 -5.37
C PRO A 156 14.75 12.22 -6.27
N ALA A 157 15.91 12.76 -5.87
CA ALA A 157 16.64 13.77 -6.63
C ALA A 157 17.45 13.18 -7.80
N SER A 158 17.78 11.89 -7.72
CA SER A 158 18.50 11.16 -8.77
C SER A 158 18.09 9.68 -8.75
N PRO A 159 16.88 9.34 -9.24
CA PRO A 159 16.35 7.99 -9.13
C PRO A 159 17.08 7.02 -10.06
N SER A 160 17.44 5.85 -9.53
CA SER A 160 17.97 4.74 -10.35
C SER A 160 16.82 3.94 -10.96
N PHE A 161 16.51 4.17 -12.24
CA PHE A 161 15.50 3.39 -12.95
C PHE A 161 15.86 1.90 -13.07
N VAL A 162 17.16 1.56 -13.06
CA VAL A 162 17.61 0.16 -13.02
C VAL A 162 17.20 -0.50 -11.69
N ALA A 163 17.39 0.20 -10.57
CA ALA A 163 16.98 -0.30 -9.26
C ALA A 163 15.46 -0.42 -9.15
N ILE A 164 14.71 0.57 -9.65
CA ILE A 164 13.24 0.55 -9.68
C ILE A 164 12.73 -0.67 -10.47
N ARG A 165 13.20 -0.86 -11.70
CA ARG A 165 12.79 -2.01 -12.54
C ARG A 165 13.17 -3.35 -11.91
N ARG A 166 14.30 -3.42 -11.20
CA ARG A 166 14.69 -4.62 -10.45
C ARG A 166 13.70 -4.91 -9.32
N MET A 167 13.40 -3.93 -8.46
CA MET A 167 12.45 -4.09 -7.36
C MET A 167 11.04 -4.45 -7.87
N ILE A 168 10.60 -3.87 -8.98
CA ILE A 168 9.32 -4.22 -9.61
C ILE A 168 9.29 -5.68 -10.06
N ARG A 169 10.33 -6.15 -10.75
CA ARG A 169 10.40 -7.56 -11.19
C ARG A 169 10.43 -8.52 -10.02
N GLU A 170 11.21 -8.22 -8.98
CA GLU A 170 11.25 -9.02 -7.74
C GLU A 170 9.90 -9.03 -7.01
N ALA A 171 9.14 -7.94 -7.08
CA ALA A 171 7.80 -7.87 -6.49
C ALA A 171 6.73 -8.64 -7.28
N ILE A 172 6.85 -8.69 -8.61
CA ILE A 172 5.93 -9.43 -9.49
C ILE A 172 6.24 -10.93 -9.49
N ASP A 173 7.53 -11.28 -9.51
CA ASP A 173 8.01 -12.65 -9.46
C ASP A 173 9.00 -12.82 -8.30
N PRO A 174 8.50 -13.12 -7.09
CA PRO A 174 9.33 -13.32 -5.90
C PRO A 174 10.35 -14.45 -6.03
N SER A 175 10.17 -15.37 -6.99
CA SER A 175 11.12 -16.46 -7.24
C SER A 175 12.47 -15.97 -7.78
N LEU A 176 12.51 -14.74 -8.31
CA LEU A 176 13.74 -14.08 -8.78
C LEU A 176 14.65 -13.63 -7.64
N VAL A 177 14.14 -13.58 -6.40
CA VAL A 177 14.95 -13.26 -5.22
C VAL A 177 15.70 -14.52 -4.79
N VAL A 178 17.00 -14.58 -5.07
CA VAL A 178 17.86 -15.62 -4.49
C VAL A 178 17.92 -15.36 -2.97
N PRO A 179 17.41 -16.26 -2.10
CA PRO A 179 17.56 -16.07 -0.67
C PRO A 179 19.06 -16.04 -0.35
N PRO A 180 19.51 -15.19 0.59
CA PRO A 180 20.89 -15.23 1.03
C PRO A 180 21.19 -16.66 1.44
N SER A 181 22.12 -17.29 0.71
CA SER A 181 22.56 -18.66 0.96
C SER A 181 22.77 -18.81 2.45
N THR A 182 21.99 -19.68 3.10
CA THR A 182 22.34 -20.20 4.40
C THR A 182 23.75 -20.76 4.24
N THR A 183 24.74 -20.05 4.79
CA THR A 183 26.12 -20.49 4.78
C THR A 183 26.16 -21.79 5.56
N SER A 184 26.00 -22.90 4.86
CA SER A 184 26.31 -24.23 5.34
C SER A 184 27.81 -24.23 5.60
N LYS A 185 28.15 -23.91 6.85
CA LYS A 185 29.50 -24.00 7.40
C LYS A 185 30.08 -25.37 7.00
N PRO A 186 31.18 -25.44 6.23
CA PRO A 186 31.81 -26.71 5.95
C PRO A 186 32.27 -27.35 7.26
N SER A 187 31.73 -28.54 7.52
CA SER A 187 32.22 -29.46 8.54
C SER A 187 33.60 -29.95 8.12
N THR A 188 34.66 -29.39 8.71
CA THR A 188 35.98 -30.02 8.73
C THR A 188 36.18 -30.69 10.08
N THR A 189 36.10 -32.02 10.02
CA THR A 189 36.54 -32.99 11.01
C THR A 189 38.07 -32.97 11.14
N THR A 190 38.60 -32.49 12.27
CA THR A 190 39.94 -32.86 12.74
C THR A 190 39.94 -33.04 14.26
N LYS A 191 40.54 -34.14 14.68
CA LYS A 191 40.55 -34.74 16.03
C LYS A 191 41.29 -33.88 17.10
N THR A 192 40.80 -34.00 18.33
CA THR A 192 41.23 -33.50 19.67
C THR A 192 42.68 -33.87 20.08
N PRO A 193 43.32 -33.33 21.17
CA PRO A 193 42.86 -33.44 22.57
C PRO A 193 43.12 -32.25 23.57
N THR A 194 42.09 -31.99 24.41
CA THR A 194 42.13 -31.84 25.89
C THR A 194 42.74 -30.62 26.61
N LYS A 195 41.88 -29.79 27.27
CA LYS A 195 41.84 -29.58 28.75
C LYS A 195 40.66 -28.67 29.20
N LYS A 196 40.07 -29.02 30.37
CA LYS A 196 39.02 -28.36 31.19
C LYS A 196 39.74 -27.67 32.40
N PRO A 197 39.28 -26.58 33.08
CA PRO A 197 37.92 -26.38 33.63
C PRO A 197 37.23 -24.99 33.62
N THR A 198 35.90 -25.10 33.78
CA THR A 198 34.76 -24.23 34.22
C THR A 198 35.06 -23.12 35.26
N PRO A 199 34.07 -22.29 35.73
CA PRO A 199 32.82 -21.72 35.16
C PRO A 199 32.77 -20.17 35.25
N THR A 200 31.76 -19.49 34.68
CA THR A 200 30.97 -18.43 35.38
C THR A 200 29.68 -18.11 34.61
N SER A 201 28.59 -18.13 35.38
CA SER A 201 27.20 -17.82 35.06
C SER A 201 26.98 -16.32 34.83
N THR A 202 26.12 -15.92 33.89
CA THR A 202 25.08 -14.90 34.15
C THR A 202 23.92 -15.06 33.16
N LYS A 203 22.70 -15.16 33.69
CA LYS A 203 21.42 -15.22 32.99
C LYS A 203 20.84 -13.81 32.76
N THR A 204 19.92 -13.73 31.78
CA THR A 204 18.69 -12.88 31.71
C THR A 204 18.81 -11.54 30.95
N PRO A 205 17.73 -11.02 30.31
CA PRO A 205 16.66 -11.65 29.52
C PRO A 205 16.50 -11.06 28.09
N SER A 206 15.80 -11.84 27.26
CA SER A 206 15.26 -11.49 25.95
C SER A 206 14.43 -10.21 25.92
N THR A 207 14.75 -9.31 24.99
CA THR A 207 13.84 -8.28 24.50
C THR A 207 13.25 -8.75 23.18
N THR A 208 11.94 -8.99 23.19
CA THR A 208 11.12 -9.24 22.01
C THR A 208 11.21 -8.04 21.07
N THR A 209 11.92 -8.19 19.96
CA THR A 209 11.93 -7.20 18.88
C THR A 209 10.71 -7.45 18.01
N THR A 210 9.75 -6.53 18.07
CA THR A 210 8.72 -6.36 17.05
C THR A 210 9.45 -6.02 15.75
N SER A 211 9.52 -6.96 14.81
CA SER A 211 10.16 -6.76 13.53
C SER A 211 9.25 -5.88 12.65
N THR A 212 9.50 -4.57 12.63
CA THR A 212 9.06 -3.74 11.51
C THR A 212 9.76 -4.27 10.24
N PRO A 213 9.02 -4.69 9.20
CA PRO A 213 9.65 -5.15 7.97
C PRO A 213 10.46 -4.01 7.32
N PRO A 214 11.60 -4.32 6.68
CA PRO A 214 12.45 -3.31 6.07
C PRO A 214 11.70 -2.55 4.96
N PRO A 215 11.97 -1.23 4.79
CA PRO A 215 11.23 -0.33 3.88
C PRO A 215 11.35 -0.67 2.38
N SER A 216 12.03 -1.77 2.03
CA SER A 216 12.30 -2.20 0.65
C SER A 216 11.51 -3.44 0.20
N ALA A 217 10.84 -4.14 1.11
CA ALA A 217 10.08 -5.35 0.75
C ALA A 217 8.63 -4.98 0.34
N PRO A 218 8.05 -5.64 -0.68
CA PRO A 218 6.62 -5.57 -0.91
C PRO A 218 5.86 -5.99 0.35
N VAL A 219 4.89 -5.17 0.76
CA VAL A 219 4.02 -5.47 1.91
C VAL A 219 2.65 -5.91 1.40
N ASP A 220 1.95 -6.76 2.14
CA ASP A 220 0.54 -7.00 1.89
C ASP A 220 -0.22 -5.66 2.02
N LEU A 221 -1.07 -5.36 1.05
CA LEU A 221 -1.86 -4.14 1.02
C LEU A 221 -2.80 -4.02 2.25
N GLU A 222 -3.21 -5.15 2.83
CA GLU A 222 -3.98 -5.19 4.09
C GLU A 222 -3.12 -4.86 5.31
N GLU A 223 -1.82 -5.21 5.30
CA GLU A 223 -0.84 -4.85 6.34
C GLU A 223 -0.32 -3.42 6.18
N ALA A 224 -0.50 -2.82 5.00
CA ALA A 224 -0.22 -1.41 4.76
C ALA A 224 -1.22 -0.47 5.48
N CYS A 225 -2.28 -1.05 6.09
CA CYS A 225 -3.19 -0.45 7.05
C CYS A 225 -2.74 -0.72 8.51
#